data_AF-A0A0K1W1H0-F1
#
_entry.id   AF-A0A0K1W1H0-F1
#
_cell.length_a   1.000
_cell.length_b   1.000
_cell.length_c   1.000
_cell.angle_alpha   90.00
_cell.angle_beta   90.00
_cell.angle_gamma   90.00
#
_symmetry.space_group_name_H-M   'P 1'
#
loop_
_entity.id
_entity.type
_entity.pdbx_description
1 polymer ?
#
loop_
_entity_poly.entity_id
_entity_poly.type
_entity_poly.pdbx_seq_one_letter_code
_entity_poly.pdbx_strand_id
1 'polypeptide(L)'
;MNFSELEQVVINMFDLKLIELRKEIPSIKFSDVIGYFNNIILKNNKVIDLNDIAFYIMNIKVNKVCEYINFLEISLANNSNIKLDLESILEG
;
A
#
# COMPACT_ATOMS: atom_id res chain seq x y z
N MET A 1 -20.59 15.27 -4.22
CA MET A 1 -20.07 14.40 -3.15
C MET A 1 -19.31 15.29 -2.19
N ASN A 2 -19.62 15.26 -0.90
CA ASN A 2 -18.87 16.00 0.10
C ASN A 2 -17.57 15.23 0.46
N PHE A 3 -16.69 15.87 1.22
CA PHE A 3 -15.39 15.27 1.58
C PHE A 3 -15.54 13.96 2.36
N SER A 4 -16.49 13.89 3.31
CA SER A 4 -16.73 12.69 4.12
C SER A 4 -17.24 11.52 3.28
N GLU A 5 -18.09 11.78 2.29
CA GLU A 5 -18.54 10.77 1.34
C GLU A 5 -17.39 10.23 0.49
N LEU A 6 -16.49 11.11 0.02
CA LEU A 6 -15.30 10.70 -0.74
C LEU A 6 -14.35 9.85 0.11
N GLU A 7 -14.08 10.28 1.34
CA GLU A 7 -13.26 9.55 2.29
C GLU A 7 -13.83 8.15 2.55
N GLN A 8 -15.14 8.05 2.78
CA GLN A 8 -15.80 6.77 2.99
C GLN A 8 -15.71 5.86 1.77
N VAL A 9 -15.83 6.40 0.56
CA VAL A 9 -15.66 5.63 -0.68
C VAL A 9 -14.25 5.07 -0.79
N VAL A 10 -13.23 5.87 -0.49
CA VAL A 10 -11.82 5.43 -0.50
C VAL A 10 -11.56 4.36 0.55
N ILE A 11 -12.08 4.52 1.77
CA ILE A 11 -11.99 3.51 2.83
C ILE A 11 -12.62 2.18 2.37
N ASN A 12 -13.80 2.24 1.77
CA ASN A 12 -14.48 1.04 1.26
C ASN A 12 -13.66 0.34 0.15
N MET A 13 -12.97 1.11 -0.72
CA MET A 13 -12.06 0.54 -1.72
C MET A 13 -10.89 -0.19 -1.08
N PHE A 14 -10.28 0.39 -0.04
CA PHE A 14 -9.22 -0.27 0.71
C PHE A 14 -9.71 -1.52 1.44
N ASP A 15 -10.90 -1.49 2.03
CA ASP A 15 -11.48 -2.65 2.71
C ASP A 15 -11.71 -3.81 1.73
N LEU A 16 -12.23 -3.52 0.54
CA LEU A 16 -12.39 -4.52 -0.52
C LEU A 16 -11.04 -5.12 -0.92
N LYS A 17 -10.03 -4.28 -1.17
CA LYS A 17 -8.68 -4.76 -1.50
C LYS A 17 -8.07 -5.56 -0.35
N LEU A 18 -8.27 -5.13 0.90
CA LEU A 18 -7.77 -5.84 2.09
C LEU A 18 -8.38 -7.25 2.20
N ILE A 19 -9.66 -7.42 1.89
CA ILE A 19 -10.31 -8.75 1.86
C ILE A 19 -9.64 -9.66 0.83
N GLU A 20 -9.29 -9.15 -0.36
CA GLU A 20 -8.52 -9.93 -1.34
C GLU A 20 -7.14 -10.30 -0.80
N LEU A 21 -6.38 -9.32 -0.31
CA LEU A 21 -5.02 -9.53 0.20
C LEU A 21 -4.98 -10.56 1.34
N ARG A 22 -6.00 -10.56 2.21
CA ARG A 22 -6.12 -11.50 3.35
C ARG A 22 -6.30 -12.95 2.94
N LYS A 23 -6.71 -13.24 1.70
CA LYS A 23 -6.76 -14.61 1.18
C LYS A 23 -5.37 -15.22 1.07
N GLU A 24 -4.35 -14.40 0.85
CA GLU A 24 -2.96 -14.83 0.68
C GLU A 24 -2.08 -14.47 1.88
N ILE A 25 -2.38 -13.36 2.57
CA ILE A 25 -1.66 -12.89 3.77
C ILE A 25 -2.66 -12.70 4.91
N PRO A 26 -3.08 -13.76 5.64
CA PRO A 26 -4.16 -13.66 6.63
C PRO A 26 -3.91 -12.64 7.75
N SER A 27 -2.65 -12.38 8.09
CA SER A 27 -2.25 -11.47 9.17
C SER A 27 -2.21 -9.98 8.77
N ILE A 28 -2.38 -9.65 7.49
CA ILE A 28 -2.25 -8.27 7.01
C ILE A 28 -3.30 -7.33 7.62
N LYS A 29 -2.84 -6.16 8.06
CA LYS A 29 -3.67 -5.11 8.65
C LYS A 29 -4.00 -4.05 7.62
N PHE A 30 -5.12 -3.37 7.84
CA PHE A 30 -5.52 -2.21 7.03
C PHE A 30 -4.42 -1.14 6.98
N SER A 31 -3.75 -0.90 8.12
CA SER A 31 -2.62 0.02 8.23
C SER A 31 -1.45 -0.31 7.30
N ASP A 32 -1.22 -1.59 7.01
CA ASP A 32 -0.09 -2.01 6.17
C ASP A 32 -0.37 -1.65 4.71
N VAL A 33 -1.62 -1.86 4.28
CA VAL A 33 -2.10 -1.51 2.93
C VAL A 33 -2.12 0.01 2.73
N ILE A 34 -2.64 0.75 3.71
CA ILE A 34 -2.60 2.23 3.70
C ILE A 34 -1.16 2.73 3.71
N GLY A 35 -0.30 2.12 4.53
CA GLY A 35 1.11 2.45 4.61
C GLY A 35 1.81 2.27 3.26
N TYR A 36 1.61 1.12 2.62
CA TYR A 36 2.13 0.85 1.28
C TYR A 36 1.63 1.87 0.26
N PHE A 37 0.32 2.15 0.27
CA PHE A 37 -0.28 3.11 -0.65
C PHE A 37 0.31 4.52 -0.47
N ASN A 38 0.41 5.01 0.75
CA ASN A 38 0.93 6.36 1.02
C ASN A 38 2.44 6.46 0.77
N ASN A 39 3.22 5.44 1.16
CA ASN A 39 4.67 5.53 1.14
C ASN A 39 5.29 5.12 -0.19
N ILE A 40 4.60 4.32 -1.00
CA ILE A 40 5.10 3.82 -2.28
C ILE A 40 4.25 4.38 -3.43
N ILE A 41 2.95 4.08 -3.45
CA ILE A 41 2.09 4.44 -4.58
C ILE A 41 1.99 5.95 -4.74
N LEU A 42 1.60 6.68 -3.69
CA LEU A 42 1.40 8.14 -3.77
C LEU A 42 2.70 8.93 -3.98
N LYS A 43 3.85 8.38 -3.58
CA LYS A 43 5.14 9.03 -3.85
C LYS A 43 5.55 8.93 -5.32
N ASN A 44 5.22 7.80 -5.95
CA ASN A 44 5.65 7.50 -7.32
C ASN A 44 4.62 7.87 -8.38
N ASN A 45 3.40 8.26 -7.97
CA ASN A 45 2.29 8.52 -8.89
C ASN A 45 1.61 9.85 -8.60
N LYS A 46 1.14 10.52 -9.65
CA LYS A 46 0.25 11.67 -9.52
C LYS A 46 -1.19 11.16 -9.42
N VAL A 47 -1.91 11.66 -8.42
CA VAL A 47 -3.35 11.42 -8.25
C VAL A 47 -4.08 12.72 -8.57
N ILE A 48 -4.93 12.69 -9.59
CA ILE A 48 -5.69 13.84 -10.06
C ILE A 48 -7.13 13.73 -9.57
N ASP A 49 -7.71 12.53 -9.62
CA ASP A 49 -9.09 12.29 -9.24
C ASP A 49 -9.31 10.96 -8.49
N LEU A 50 -10.57 10.66 -8.19
CA LEU A 50 -10.97 9.44 -7.50
C LEU A 50 -10.76 8.17 -8.35
N ASN A 51 -10.79 8.29 -9.69
CA ASN A 51 -10.58 7.15 -10.56
C ASN A 51 -9.13 6.69 -10.51
N ASP A 52 -8.18 7.63 -10.42
CA ASP A 52 -6.77 7.32 -10.19
C ASP A 52 -6.60 6.55 -8.88
N ILE A 53 -7.21 7.03 -7.80
CA ILE A 53 -7.18 6.36 -6.49
C ILE A 53 -7.74 4.93 -6.61
N ALA A 54 -8.91 4.78 -7.22
CA ALA A 54 -9.53 3.47 -7.42
C ALA A 54 -8.64 2.54 -8.24
N PHE A 55 -8.07 3.04 -9.33
CA PHE A 55 -7.13 2.31 -10.17
C PHE A 55 -5.93 1.81 -9.37
N TYR A 56 -5.29 2.69 -8.60
CA TYR A 56 -4.12 2.31 -7.82
C TYR A 56 -4.44 1.33 -6.70
N ILE A 57 -5.51 1.56 -5.93
CA ILE A 57 -5.93 0.65 -4.85
C ILE A 57 -6.22 -0.74 -5.42
N MET A 58 -7.00 -0.83 -6.49
CA MET A 58 -7.42 -2.10 -7.06
C MET A 58 -6.27 -2.86 -7.74
N ASN A 59 -5.21 -2.15 -8.15
CA ASN A 59 -3.99 -2.76 -8.71
C ASN A 59 -2.90 -3.07 -7.67
N ILE A 60 -3.15 -2.87 -6.37
CA ILE A 60 -2.23 -3.35 -5.33
C ILE A 60 -2.07 -4.87 -5.44
N LYS A 61 -0.83 -5.30 -5.61
CA LYS A 61 -0.43 -6.71 -5.70
C LYS A 61 0.06 -7.23 -4.35
N VAL A 62 -0.32 -8.47 -4.01
CA VAL A 62 0.03 -9.14 -2.75
C VAL A 62 1.54 -9.13 -2.49
N ASN A 63 2.35 -9.52 -3.48
CA ASN A 63 3.80 -9.61 -3.34
C ASN A 63 4.44 -8.26 -3.00
N LYS A 64 3.98 -7.16 -3.62
CA LYS A 64 4.51 -5.82 -3.34
C LYS A 64 4.20 -5.36 -1.92
N VAL A 65 3.03 -5.71 -1.38
CA VAL A 65 2.70 -5.41 0.02
C VAL A 65 3.52 -6.24 0.99
N CYS A 66 3.77 -7.53 0.70
CA CYS A 66 4.71 -8.35 1.47
C CYS A 66 6.12 -7.74 1.49
N GLU A 67 6.64 -7.37 0.32
CA GLU A 67 7.96 -6.73 0.20
C GLU A 67 8.05 -5.46 1.06
N TYR A 68 7.01 -4.63 1.04
CA TYR A 68 6.92 -3.42 1.85
C TYR A 68 6.89 -3.72 3.37
N ILE A 69 6.12 -4.70 3.82
CA ILE A 69 6.08 -5.09 5.23
C ILE A 69 7.45 -5.60 5.68
N ASN A 70 8.07 -6.50 4.91
CA ASN A 70 9.40 -7.02 5.19
C ASN A 70 10.43 -5.89 5.25
N PHE A 71 10.35 -4.94 4.32
CA PHE A 71 11.19 -3.75 4.31
C PHE A 71 11.05 -2.94 5.60
N LEU A 72 9.81 -2.68 6.05
CA LEU A 72 9.58 -1.97 7.31
C LEU A 72 10.21 -2.71 8.50
N GLU A 73 9.99 -4.02 8.61
CA GLU A 73 10.57 -4.83 9.69
C GLU A 73 12.10 -4.79 9.71
N ILE A 74 12.74 -4.91 8.54
CA ILE A 74 14.20 -4.84 8.40
C ILE A 74 14.72 -3.44 8.73
N SER A 75 14.03 -2.41 8.26
CA SER A 75 14.43 -1.01 8.48
C SER A 75 14.37 -0.62 9.96
N LEU A 76 13.42 -1.19 10.72
CA LEU A 76 13.31 -1.04 12.17
C LEU A 76 14.36 -1.85 12.92
N ALA A 77 14.87 -2.92 12.32
CA ALA A 77 15.88 -3.81 12.91
C ALA A 77 17.34 -3.29 12.81
N ASN A 78 17.57 -2.03 12.40
CA ASN A 78 18.91 -1.39 12.33
C ASN A 78 19.94 -2.05 11.37
N ASN A 79 19.53 -2.79 10.34
CA ASN A 79 20.45 -3.29 9.30
C ASN A 79 20.43 -2.39 8.04
N SER A 80 21.35 -1.42 8.00
CA SER A 80 21.36 -0.30 7.02
C SER A 80 21.54 -0.70 5.56
N ASN A 81 22.20 -1.83 5.27
CA ASN A 81 22.57 -2.19 3.89
C ASN A 81 21.43 -2.88 3.12
N ILE A 82 20.59 -3.66 3.81
CA ILE A 82 19.46 -4.39 3.19
C ILE A 82 18.33 -3.42 2.82
N LYS A 83 18.24 -2.29 3.54
CA LYS A 83 17.24 -1.24 3.33
C LYS A 83 17.31 -0.65 1.90
N LEU A 84 18.50 -0.22 1.47
CA LEU A 84 18.68 0.44 0.17
C LEU A 84 18.38 -0.50 -1.01
N ASP A 85 18.77 -1.77 -0.90
CA ASP A 85 18.52 -2.76 -1.95
C ASP A 85 17.01 -3.02 -2.11
N LEU A 86 16.26 -3.10 -1.02
CA LEU A 86 14.82 -3.31 -1.05
C LEU A 86 14.03 -2.07 -1.52
N GLU A 87 14.47 -0.85 -1.15
CA GLU A 87 13.87 0.39 -1.67
C GLU A 87 13.90 0.41 -3.21
N SER A 88 15.03 0.03 -3.81
CA SER A 88 15.18 -0.01 -5.28
C SER A 88 14.24 -1.01 -5.97
N ILE A 89 13.90 -2.13 -5.32
CA ILE A 89 13.00 -3.17 -5.86
C ILE A 89 11.53 -2.72 -5.74
N LEU A 90 11.21 -1.91 -4.74
CA LEU A 90 9.87 -1.38 -4.50
C LEU A 90 9.50 -0.23 -5.46
N GLU A 91 10.49 0.51 -5.95
CA GLU A 91 10.33 1.65 -6.87
C GLU A 91 10.26 1.29 -8.37
N GLY A 92 10.56 0.04 -8.72
CA GLY A 92 10.53 -0.49 -10.10
C GLY A 92 9.17 -0.96 -10.60
#